data_AF-A0A965FAL9-F1
#
_entry.id   AF-A0A965FAL9-F1
#
_cell.length_a   1.000
_cell.length_b   1.000
_cell.length_c   1.000
_cell.angle_alpha   90.00
_cell.angle_beta   90.00
_cell.angle_gamma   90.00
#
_symmetry.space_group_name_H-M   'P 1'
#
loop_
_entity.id
_entity.type
_entity.pdbx_description
1 polymer ?
#
loop_
_entity_poly.entity_id
_entity_poly.type
_entity_poly.pdbx_seq_one_letter_code
_entity_poly.pdbx_strand_id
1 'polypeptide(L)'
;MSEHITIGDVSPRALYIANGTQRVFTFAFAIFADDDLEIRIDGLIQATGFSITGAGESDGGIVTFIEAPPNGARIMLRRRLILARMTDFQENSLLRASALNDELDFQMAALQQVASDLRQAIRTDPADDGNMLLPLRAARGNRLL
;
A
#
# COMPACT_ATOMS: atom_id res chain seq x y z
N MET A 1 17.81 6.55 -17.63
CA MET A 1 17.81 6.46 -16.16
C MET A 1 16.81 7.48 -15.69
N SER A 2 15.66 7.06 -15.16
CA SER A 2 14.67 8.01 -14.64
C SER A 2 15.22 8.57 -13.33
N GLU A 3 15.34 9.88 -13.20
CA GLU A 3 15.83 10.53 -11.97
C GLU A 3 14.80 10.53 -10.83
N HIS A 4 13.60 9.99 -11.07
CA HIS A 4 12.50 9.87 -10.12
C HIS A 4 11.83 8.50 -10.21
N ILE A 5 11.14 8.11 -9.13
CA ILE A 5 10.30 6.90 -9.07
C ILE A 5 9.16 7.06 -10.05
N THR A 6 8.82 6.03 -10.81
CA THR A 6 7.63 6.04 -11.67
C THR A 6 6.56 5.13 -11.06
N ILE A 7 5.32 5.63 -11.02
CA ILE A 7 4.18 4.87 -10.48
C ILE A 7 3.44 4.18 -11.63
N GLY A 8 3.74 2.89 -11.82
CA GLY A 8 3.04 2.04 -12.80
C GLY A 8 1.61 1.69 -12.39
N ASP A 9 0.78 1.25 -13.35
CA ASP A 9 -0.58 0.75 -13.09
C ASP A 9 -0.55 -0.68 -12.55
N VAL A 10 -0.18 -0.80 -11.28
CA VAL A 10 -0.04 -2.07 -10.56
C VAL A 10 -0.77 -2.00 -9.22
N SER A 11 -1.27 -3.14 -8.75
CA SER A 11 -1.85 -3.22 -7.42
C SER A 11 -0.76 -2.95 -6.36
N PRO A 12 -0.94 -1.99 -5.44
CA PRO A 12 0.03 -1.69 -4.38
C PRO A 12 -0.05 -2.72 -3.23
N ARG A 13 -0.22 -3.99 -3.58
CA ARG A 13 -0.41 -5.13 -2.69
C ARG A 13 -0.06 -6.42 -3.39
N ALA A 14 0.66 -7.28 -2.68
CA ALA A 14 0.97 -8.66 -3.07
C ALA A 14 0.53 -9.64 -1.97
N LEU A 15 0.13 -10.85 -2.38
CA LEU A 15 -0.31 -11.92 -1.49
C LEU A 15 0.43 -13.21 -1.80
N TYR A 16 0.85 -13.90 -0.75
CA TYR A 16 1.52 -15.19 -0.84
C TYR A 16 0.95 -16.18 0.17
N ILE A 17 1.10 -17.46 -0.14
CA ILE A 17 0.98 -18.54 0.83
C ILE A 17 2.39 -19.12 1.00
N ALA A 18 2.90 -19.08 2.23
CA ALA A 18 4.22 -19.59 2.55
C ALA A 18 4.26 -21.12 2.49
N ASN A 19 5.40 -21.67 2.09
CA ASN A 19 5.64 -23.11 2.03
C ASN A 19 6.44 -23.64 3.24
N GLY A 20 6.80 -22.79 4.21
CA GLY A 20 7.60 -23.15 5.38
C GLY A 20 9.12 -23.11 5.18
N THR A 21 9.61 -22.84 3.97
CA THR A 21 11.07 -22.82 3.66
C THR A 21 11.51 -21.56 2.90
N GLN A 22 10.64 -20.99 2.07
CA GLN A 22 10.88 -19.76 1.34
C GLN A 22 10.98 -18.57 2.30
N ARG A 23 12.07 -17.80 2.17
CA ARG A 23 12.32 -16.59 2.95
C ARG A 23 12.19 -15.31 2.14
N VAL A 24 12.26 -15.42 0.82
CA VAL A 24 12.35 -14.28 -0.11
C VAL A 24 11.02 -14.14 -0.84
N PHE A 25 10.39 -12.97 -0.71
CA PHE A 25 9.12 -12.63 -1.35
C PHE A 25 9.26 -11.30 -2.06
N THR A 26 8.82 -11.20 -3.30
CA THR A 26 8.93 -9.98 -4.09
C THR A 26 7.68 -9.11 -3.93
N PHE A 27 7.76 -7.85 -4.33
CA PHE A 27 6.60 -7.00 -4.57
C PHE A 27 6.86 -6.15 -5.81
N ALA A 28 5.85 -5.93 -6.64
CA ALA A 28 6.00 -5.30 -7.96
C ALA A 28 5.39 -3.90 -8.01
N PHE A 29 5.51 -3.14 -6.92
CA PHE A 29 5.00 -1.77 -6.80
C PHE A 29 6.01 -0.90 -6.05
N ALA A 30 6.15 0.36 -6.45
CA ALA A 30 7.09 1.27 -5.81
C ALA A 30 6.70 1.62 -4.36
N ILE A 31 7.70 1.75 -3.50
CA ILE A 31 7.65 2.32 -2.15
C ILE A 31 8.74 3.42 -2.04
N PHE A 32 8.51 4.48 -1.26
CA PHE A 32 9.45 5.62 -1.18
C PHE A 32 10.48 5.39 -0.08
N ALA A 33 10.07 4.77 1.03
CA ALA A 33 10.92 4.29 2.10
C ALA A 33 10.54 2.86 2.50
N ASP A 34 11.43 2.15 3.19
CA ASP A 34 11.16 0.80 3.70
C ASP A 34 9.92 0.78 4.63
N ASP A 35 9.74 1.84 5.42
CA ASP A 35 8.61 2.01 6.34
C ASP A 35 7.26 2.17 5.63
N ASP A 36 7.25 2.44 4.32
CA ASP A 36 6.01 2.51 3.53
C ASP A 36 5.47 1.12 3.15
N LEU A 37 6.15 0.03 3.52
CA LEU A 37 5.69 -1.33 3.27
C LEU A 37 5.14 -1.96 4.56
N GLU A 38 3.83 -2.18 4.60
CA GLU A 38 3.21 -2.97 5.67
C GLU A 38 3.24 -4.45 5.31
N ILE A 39 3.83 -5.24 6.21
CA ILE A 39 3.91 -6.70 6.10
C ILE A 39 2.98 -7.32 7.13
N ARG A 40 2.16 -8.29 6.69
CA ARG A 40 1.32 -9.10 7.57
C ARG A 40 1.52 -10.58 7.35
N ILE A 41 1.49 -11.35 8.43
CA ILE A 41 1.42 -12.81 8.42
C ILE A 41 0.13 -13.20 9.16
N ASP A 42 -0.75 -13.94 8.48
CA ASP A 42 -2.07 -14.35 8.99
C ASP A 42 -2.90 -13.19 9.56
N GLY A 43 -2.77 -12.02 8.93
CA GLY A 43 -3.48 -10.80 9.29
C GLY A 43 -2.81 -9.96 10.38
N LEU A 44 -1.76 -10.46 11.04
CA LEU A 44 -1.01 -9.75 12.06
C LEU A 44 0.16 -8.96 11.45
N ILE A 45 0.26 -7.68 11.81
CA ILE A 45 1.35 -6.80 11.37
C ILE A 45 2.68 -7.32 11.93
N GLN A 46 3.67 -7.43 11.06
CA GLN A 46 5.04 -7.75 11.42
C GLN A 46 5.85 -6.45 11.43
N ALA A 47 6.46 -6.12 12.56
CA ALA A 47 7.31 -4.93 12.68
C ALA A 47 8.81 -5.25 12.57
N THR A 48 9.18 -6.52 12.72
CA THR A 48 10.58 -7.01 12.71
C THR A 48 10.63 -8.42 12.11
N GLY A 49 11.83 -8.98 11.98
CA GLY A 49 12.03 -10.35 11.49
C GLY A 49 12.21 -10.44 9.97
N PHE A 50 12.39 -9.31 9.30
CA PHE A 50 12.62 -9.20 7.87
C PHE A 50 13.51 -8.00 7.53
N SER A 51 14.04 -7.99 6.31
CA SER A 51 14.67 -6.84 5.67
C SER A 51 13.96 -6.54 4.35
N ILE A 52 13.90 -5.25 3.99
CA ILE A 52 13.31 -4.77 2.74
C ILE A 52 14.44 -4.26 1.84
N THR A 53 14.32 -4.51 0.55
CA THR A 53 15.13 -3.87 -0.49
C THR A 53 14.22 -3.39 -1.63
N GLY A 54 14.67 -2.40 -2.39
CA GLY A 54 13.91 -1.81 -3.50
C GLY A 54 13.06 -0.60 -3.12
N ALA A 55 13.25 -0.02 -1.93
CA ALA A 55 12.76 1.34 -1.67
C ALA A 55 13.45 2.33 -2.62
N GLY A 56 12.67 3.25 -3.20
CA GLY A 56 13.15 4.14 -4.25
C GLY A 56 13.13 3.55 -5.67
N GLU A 57 12.77 2.27 -5.83
CA GLU A 57 12.73 1.62 -7.14
C GLU A 57 11.31 1.59 -7.71
N SER A 58 11.18 1.83 -9.02
CA SER A 58 9.88 1.87 -9.70
C SER A 58 9.22 0.49 -9.80
N ASP A 59 10.03 -0.55 -10.05
CA ASP A 59 9.56 -1.92 -10.30
C ASP A 59 9.30 -2.71 -9.00
N GLY A 60 9.44 -2.04 -7.85
CA GLY A 60 9.30 -2.64 -6.53
C GLY A 60 10.57 -3.30 -6.03
N GLY A 61 10.43 -4.37 -5.26
CA GLY A 61 11.53 -4.86 -4.44
C GLY A 61 11.26 -6.21 -3.81
N ILE A 62 11.99 -6.48 -2.72
CA ILE A 62 12.05 -7.78 -2.09
C ILE A 62 11.97 -7.65 -0.57
N VAL A 63 11.17 -8.51 0.04
CA VAL A 63 11.17 -8.79 1.47
C VAL A 63 11.92 -10.10 1.70
N THR A 64 12.92 -10.06 2.58
CA THR A 64 13.65 -11.25 3.02
C THR A 64 13.41 -11.46 4.51
N PHE A 65 12.73 -12.56 4.87
CA PHE A 65 12.53 -12.94 6.26
C PHE A 65 13.76 -13.62 6.85
N ILE A 66 14.06 -13.32 8.11
CA ILE A 66 15.14 -13.98 8.87
C ILE A 66 14.80 -15.47 9.06
N GLU A 67 13.56 -15.75 9.47
CA GLU A 67 13.00 -17.09 9.56
C GLU A 67 11.88 -17.29 8.54
N ALA A 68 11.82 -18.47 7.93
CA ALA A 68 10.80 -18.75 6.93
C ALA A 68 9.40 -18.72 7.58
N PRO A 69 8.43 -17.98 7.02
CA PRO A 69 7.06 -18.01 7.52
C PRO A 69 6.50 -19.44 7.49
N PRO A 70 5.70 -19.85 8.49
CA PRO A 70 5.20 -21.22 8.59
C PRO A 70 4.46 -21.68 7.34
N ASN A 71 4.52 -22.98 7.04
CA ASN A 71 3.79 -23.54 5.90
C ASN A 71 2.28 -23.26 6.03
N GLY A 72 1.67 -22.73 4.98
CA GLY A 72 0.26 -22.34 4.93
C GLY A 72 -0.03 -20.92 5.43
N ALA A 73 0.94 -20.23 6.04
CA ALA A 73 0.75 -18.86 6.51
C ALA A 73 0.49 -17.90 5.33
N ARG A 74 -0.47 -16.99 5.50
CA ARG A 74 -0.83 -15.99 4.50
C ARG A 74 0.01 -14.75 4.70
N ILE A 75 0.88 -14.46 3.74
CA ILE A 75 1.70 -13.24 3.74
C ILE A 75 1.00 -12.19 2.89
N MET A 76 0.86 -10.99 3.43
CA MET A 76 0.41 -9.81 2.71
C MET A 76 1.50 -8.74 2.78
N LEU A 77 1.92 -8.27 1.62
CA LEU A 77 2.77 -7.09 1.47
C LEU A 77 1.89 -5.99 0.88
N ARG A 78 1.83 -4.81 1.48
CA ARG A 78 1.06 -3.69 0.91
C ARG A 78 1.74 -2.36 1.16
N ARG A 79 1.63 -1.44 0.21
CA ARG A 79 2.03 -0.05 0.43
C ARG A 79 1.11 0.60 1.47
N ARG A 80 1.71 1.38 2.36
CA ARG A 80 1.04 2.09 3.45
C ARG A 80 1.66 3.45 3.70
N LEU A 81 1.39 4.38 2.79
CA LEU A 81 1.79 5.77 2.90
C LEU A 81 0.99 6.50 3.99
N ILE A 82 1.66 7.39 4.71
CA ILE A 82 1.03 8.45 5.49
C ILE A 82 0.52 9.50 4.50
N LEU A 83 -0.80 9.69 4.43
CA LEU A 83 -1.43 10.61 3.49
C LEU A 83 -1.39 12.05 4.02
N ALA A 84 -0.22 12.67 3.94
CA ALA A 84 0.01 14.07 4.26
C ALA A 84 0.94 14.70 3.23
N ARG A 85 0.65 15.93 2.81
CA ARG A 85 1.55 16.69 1.96
C ARG A 85 2.69 17.25 2.81
N MET A 86 3.92 16.84 2.50
CA MET A 86 5.12 17.26 3.22
C MET A 86 5.93 18.31 2.46
N THR A 87 5.70 18.45 1.16
CA THR A 87 6.42 19.38 0.27
C THR A 87 5.65 20.68 0.09
N ASP A 88 6.32 21.82 0.25
CA ASP A 88 5.76 23.14 -0.06
C ASP A 88 6.60 23.90 -1.08
N PHE A 89 6.00 24.22 -2.23
CA PHE A 89 6.67 24.95 -3.31
C PHE A 89 6.60 26.44 -3.03
N GLN A 90 7.77 27.06 -2.87
CA GLN A 90 7.87 28.48 -2.54
C GLN A 90 7.57 29.37 -3.76
N GLU A 91 6.76 30.41 -3.54
CA GLU A 91 6.54 31.44 -4.56
C GLU A 91 7.85 32.12 -4.95
N ASN A 92 8.00 32.44 -6.23
CA ASN A 92 9.20 33.08 -6.81
C ASN A 92 10.50 32.27 -6.67
N SER A 93 10.42 30.99 -6.27
CA SER A 93 11.54 30.06 -6.32
C SER A 93 11.56 29.29 -7.63
N LEU A 94 12.72 28.72 -7.97
CA LEU A 94 12.85 27.83 -9.12
C LEU A 94 12.11 26.51 -8.85
N LEU A 95 11.04 26.25 -9.60
CA LEU A 95 10.36 24.95 -9.58
C LEU A 95 11.17 23.93 -10.37
N ARG A 96 11.79 22.97 -9.67
CA ARG A 96 12.52 21.86 -10.30
C ARG A 96 11.53 20.81 -10.80
N ALA A 97 11.70 20.39 -12.05
CA ALA A 97 10.86 19.34 -12.64
C ALA A 97 10.92 18.02 -11.85
N SER A 98 12.09 17.65 -11.31
CA SER A 98 12.24 16.46 -10.47
C SER A 98 11.39 16.53 -9.20
N ALA A 99 11.44 17.66 -8.48
CA ALA A 99 10.62 17.86 -7.27
C ALA A 99 9.12 17.85 -7.57
N LEU A 100 8.70 18.36 -8.74
CA LEU A 100 7.32 18.25 -9.18
C LEU A 100 6.93 16.81 -9.50
N ASN A 101 7.78 16.07 -10.23
CA ASN A 101 7.54 14.66 -10.53
C ASN A 101 7.44 13.83 -9.25
N ASP A 102 8.39 13.94 -8.32
CA ASP A 102 8.38 13.22 -7.04
C ASP A 102 7.05 13.43 -6.28
N GLU A 103 6.55 14.66 -6.25
CA GLU A 103 5.27 14.98 -5.59
C GLU A 103 4.07 14.41 -6.37
N LEU A 104 4.07 14.47 -7.70
CA LEU A 104 3.02 13.86 -8.53
C LEU A 104 3.01 12.34 -8.39
N ASP A 105 4.19 11.71 -8.33
CA ASP A 105 4.35 10.27 -8.11
C ASP A 105 3.85 9.88 -6.72
N PHE A 106 4.21 10.63 -5.68
CA PHE A 106 3.68 10.40 -4.33
C PHE A 106 2.15 10.50 -4.30
N GLN A 107 1.56 11.50 -4.96
CA GLN A 107 0.10 11.66 -5.05
C GLN A 107 -0.56 10.53 -5.83
N MET A 108 0.01 10.08 -6.95
CA MET A 108 -0.50 8.92 -7.69
C MET A 108 -0.43 7.64 -6.84
N ALA A 109 0.68 7.44 -6.13
CA ALA A 109 0.85 6.31 -5.24
C ALA A 109 -0.18 6.29 -4.09
N ALA A 110 -0.47 7.46 -3.51
CA ALA A 110 -1.51 7.66 -2.51
C ALA A 110 -2.91 7.33 -3.07
N LEU A 111 -3.24 7.81 -4.26
CA LEU A 111 -4.52 7.53 -4.92
C LEU A 111 -4.70 6.02 -5.22
N GLN A 112 -3.66 5.36 -5.72
CA GLN A 112 -3.68 3.90 -5.91
C GLN A 112 -3.92 3.14 -4.60
N GLN A 113 -3.30 3.59 -3.51
CA GLN A 113 -3.50 2.99 -2.18
C GLN A 113 -4.96 3.15 -1.73
N VAL A 114 -5.53 4.35 -1.82
CA VAL A 114 -6.94 4.60 -1.48
C VAL A 114 -7.87 3.74 -2.36
N ALA A 115 -7.61 3.65 -3.66
CA ALA A 115 -8.37 2.79 -4.58
C ALA A 115 -8.28 1.31 -4.17
N SER A 116 -7.11 0.85 -3.74
CA SER A 116 -6.89 -0.52 -3.23
C SER A 116 -7.64 -0.79 -1.93
N ASP A 117 -7.62 0.15 -0.98
CA ASP A 117 -8.34 0.03 0.29
C ASP A 117 -9.85 0.02 0.06
N LEU A 118 -10.36 0.89 -0.83
CA LEU A 118 -11.77 0.91 -1.19
C LEU A 118 -12.20 -0.42 -1.81
N ARG A 119 -11.33 -1.15 -2.54
CA ARG A 119 -11.69 -2.44 -3.18
C ARG A 119 -11.99 -3.54 -2.14
N GLN A 120 -11.55 -3.36 -0.90
CA GLN A 120 -11.84 -4.25 0.23
C GLN A 120 -13.02 -3.77 1.08
N ALA A 121 -13.59 -2.60 0.77
CA ALA A 121 -14.79 -2.10 1.42
C ALA A 121 -16.06 -2.77 0.84
N ILE A 122 -17.13 -2.77 1.63
CA ILE A 122 -18.47 -3.10 1.14
C ILE A 122 -18.91 -2.01 0.15
N ARG A 123 -19.40 -2.41 -1.01
CA ARG A 123 -19.84 -1.52 -2.10
C ARG A 123 -21.16 -2.01 -2.68
N THR A 124 -22.00 -1.09 -3.14
CA THR A 124 -23.15 -1.39 -4.00
C THR A 124 -22.69 -1.57 -5.43
N ASP A 125 -23.54 -2.19 -6.26
CA ASP A 125 -23.34 -2.09 -7.69
C ASP A 125 -23.45 -0.61 -8.13
N PRO A 126 -22.62 -0.12 -9.07
CA PRO A 126 -22.73 1.25 -9.58
C PRO A 126 -24.09 1.59 -10.22
N ALA A 127 -24.87 0.58 -10.63
CA ALA A 127 -26.21 0.76 -11.17
C ALA A 127 -27.30 0.82 -10.08
N ASP A 128 -26.99 0.46 -8.83
CA ASP A 128 -27.95 0.51 -7.72
C ASP A 128 -28.10 1.95 -7.21
N ASP A 129 -29.35 2.37 -6.94
CA ASP A 129 -29.69 3.66 -6.31
C ASP A 129 -29.79 3.58 -4.77
N GLY A 130 -29.33 2.46 -4.19
CA GLY A 130 -29.43 2.16 -2.76
C GLY A 130 -28.63 3.11 -1.87
N ASN A 131 -29.27 3.62 -0.82
CA ASN A 131 -28.63 4.47 0.19
C ASN A 131 -27.76 3.65 1.15
N MET A 132 -26.43 3.78 1.06
CA MET A 132 -25.43 3.12 1.91
C MET A 132 -25.21 3.79 3.28
N LEU A 133 -26.08 4.72 3.68
CA LEU A 133 -25.95 5.42 4.95
C LEU A 133 -26.31 4.49 6.11
N LEU A 134 -25.27 3.96 6.75
CA LEU A 134 -25.43 3.09 7.90
C LEU A 134 -26.24 3.84 9.01
N PRO A 135 -27.27 3.23 9.64
CA PRO A 135 -28.16 3.90 10.62
C PRO A 135 -27.42 4.52 11.83
N LEU A 136 -28.03 5.35 12.67
CA LEU A 136 -27.31 5.81 13.89
C LEU A 136 -26.87 4.62 14.78
N ARG A 137 -25.77 4.75 15.55
CA ARG A 137 -25.24 3.66 16.42
C ARG A 137 -26.33 3.00 17.27
N ALA A 138 -27.21 3.82 17.87
CA ALA A 138 -28.31 3.35 18.71
C ALA A 138 -29.32 2.48 17.93
N ALA A 139 -29.50 2.71 16.64
CA ALA A 139 -30.40 1.95 15.77
C ALA A 139 -29.79 0.63 15.23
N ARG A 140 -28.47 0.44 15.34
CA ARG A 140 -27.77 -0.78 14.89
C ARG A 140 -27.53 -1.82 15.98
N GLY A 141 -27.85 -1.51 17.25
CA GLY A 141 -27.66 -2.45 18.34
C GLY A 141 -28.43 -3.76 18.11
N ASN A 142 -27.75 -4.90 18.21
CA ASN A 142 -28.32 -6.25 18.07
C ASN A 142 -29.04 -6.55 16.73
N ARG A 143 -28.65 -5.89 15.63
CA ARG A 143 -29.14 -6.22 14.28
C ARG A 143 -27.97 -6.52 13.35
N LEU A 144 -28.14 -7.50 12.45
CA LEU A 144 -27.21 -7.70 11.34
C LEU A 144 -27.38 -6.52 10.37
N LEU A 145 -26.27 -5.93 9.95
CA LEU A 145 -26.24 -4.87 8.93
C LEU A 145 -26.35 -5.47 7.53
#